data_AF-A0A1M4XCK1-F1
#
_entry.id   AF-A0A1M4XCK1-F1
#
_cell.length_a   1.000
_cell.length_b   1.000
_cell.length_c   1.000
_cell.angle_alpha   90.00
_cell.angle_beta   90.00
_cell.angle_gamma   90.00
#
_symmetry.space_group_name_H-M   'P 1'
#
loop_
_entity.id
_entity.type
_entity.pdbx_description
1 polymer ?
#
loop_
_entity_poly.entity_id
_entity_poly.type
_entity_poly.pdbx_seq_one_letter_code
_entity_poly.pdbx_strand_id
1 'polypeptide(L)'
;MFSDLNIELDIFSGPFEVLVQLIKEKKIPVRLLSVSKIADIFNAYVEKNYDNLDDIGEFLRIASYLTLLKSKELLPSAEEDKEFTRERNTLYNIIEDYEKIKETMEKLQKDFGKNNFKKTVRIKASRFDKNKIHNQLELYMNDYLQIQQKLEILRESFTVEEAIEELKVKDKFTLKELYIISNKERLTFIVYFLASLVLVRNGLHYVNENYEFIKNAEEVAASAK
;
A
#
# COMPACT_ATOMS: atom_id res chain seq x y z
N MET A 1 41.32 9.31 15.10
CA MET A 1 40.06 9.87 15.62
C MET A 1 38.82 9.04 15.26
N PHE A 2 38.83 8.22 14.18
CA PHE A 2 37.72 7.29 13.87
C PHE A 2 38.10 5.80 14.01
N SER A 3 39.23 5.49 14.65
CA SER A 3 39.73 4.11 14.84
C SER A 3 38.90 3.27 15.80
N ASP A 4 38.03 3.90 16.59
CA ASP A 4 37.24 3.26 17.64
C ASP A 4 35.73 3.24 17.30
N LEU A 5 35.36 3.50 16.03
CA LEU A 5 33.97 3.36 15.61
C LEU A 5 33.65 1.88 15.33
N ASN A 6 33.04 1.21 16.30
CA ASN A 6 32.42 -0.09 16.09
C ASN A 6 31.15 0.10 15.25
N ILE A 7 31.14 -0.45 14.04
CA ILE A 7 29.93 -0.53 13.22
C ILE A 7 29.23 -1.82 13.66
N GLU A 8 28.39 -1.70 14.68
CA GLU A 8 27.53 -2.78 15.15
C GLU A 8 26.15 -2.59 14.50
N LEU A 9 25.67 -3.64 13.84
CA LEU A 9 24.27 -3.75 13.47
C LEU A 9 23.62 -4.57 14.58
N ASP A 10 22.61 -4.03 15.27
CA ASP A 10 21.89 -4.70 16.38
C ASP A 10 21.34 -6.11 16.03
N ILE A 11 21.27 -6.46 14.74
CA ILE A 11 20.80 -7.76 14.25
C ILE A 11 21.95 -8.80 14.14
N PHE A 12 23.22 -8.37 14.20
CA PHE A 12 24.41 -9.18 13.86
C PHE A 12 25.41 -9.35 15.00
N SER A 13 25.23 -8.66 16.13
CA SER A 13 25.84 -8.94 17.43
C SER A 13 24.77 -9.54 18.34
N GLY A 14 25.08 -10.65 19.04
CA GLY A 14 24.16 -11.26 20.01
C GLY A 14 23.52 -12.58 19.55
N PRO A 15 22.23 -12.84 19.83
CA PRO A 15 21.64 -14.18 19.79
C PRO A 15 21.58 -14.79 18.38
N PHE A 16 21.53 -13.98 17.33
CA PHE A 16 21.50 -14.46 15.96
C PHE A 16 22.85 -15.04 15.51
N GLU A 17 23.97 -14.43 15.94
CA GLU A 17 25.31 -14.97 15.68
C GLU A 17 25.47 -16.35 16.32
N VAL A 18 25.03 -16.48 17.58
CA VAL A 18 25.03 -17.75 18.31
C VAL A 18 24.21 -18.80 17.57
N LEU A 19 23.00 -18.46 17.10
CA LEU A 19 22.18 -19.36 16.29
C LEU A 19 22.95 -19.87 15.06
N VAL A 20 23.55 -18.97 14.29
CA VAL A 20 24.29 -19.33 13.08
C VAL A 20 25.49 -20.22 13.41
N GLN A 21 26.21 -19.93 14.48
CA GLN A 21 27.34 -20.75 14.94
C GLN A 21 26.88 -22.17 15.30
N LEU A 22 25.83 -22.31 16.11
CA LEU A 22 25.28 -23.61 16.53
C LEU A 22 24.82 -24.46 15.34
N ILE A 23 24.24 -23.84 14.32
CA ILE A 23 23.83 -24.54 13.10
C ILE A 23 25.04 -24.98 12.29
N LYS A 24 26.06 -24.14 12.14
CA LYS A 24 27.30 -24.50 11.42
C LYS A 24 28.08 -25.62 12.08
N GLU A 25 28.07 -25.68 13.42
CA GLU A 25 28.70 -26.79 14.16
C GLU A 25 28.15 -28.17 13.76
N LYS A 26 26.90 -28.23 13.25
CA LYS A 26 26.32 -29.48 12.74
C LYS A 26 26.90 -29.91 11.38
N LYS A 27 27.63 -29.05 10.67
CA LYS A 27 28.22 -29.30 9.35
C LYS A 27 27.21 -29.81 8.30
N ILE A 28 25.95 -29.40 8.43
CA ILE A 28 24.86 -29.75 7.52
C ILE A 28 24.34 -28.45 6.89
N PRO A 29 24.07 -28.41 5.57
CA PRO A 29 23.42 -27.27 4.94
C PRO A 29 22.10 -26.90 5.64
N VAL A 30 21.88 -25.62 5.94
CA VAL A 30 20.71 -25.18 6.73
C VAL A 30 19.38 -25.57 6.09
N ARG A 31 19.30 -25.59 4.76
CA ARG A 31 18.08 -25.98 4.01
C ARG A 31 17.72 -27.45 4.17
N LEU A 32 18.64 -28.31 4.64
CA LEU A 32 18.39 -29.72 4.95
C LEU A 32 17.94 -29.93 6.40
N LEU A 33 17.98 -28.88 7.24
CA LEU A 33 17.48 -28.93 8.61
C LEU A 33 16.02 -28.44 8.61
N SER A 34 15.14 -29.13 9.34
CA SER A 34 13.80 -28.63 9.62
C SER A 34 13.85 -27.43 10.57
N VAL A 35 12.87 -26.54 10.49
CA VAL A 35 12.80 -25.37 11.36
C VAL A 35 12.66 -25.78 12.83
N SER A 36 11.93 -26.86 13.07
CA SER A 36 11.79 -27.54 14.36
C SER A 36 13.14 -27.96 14.93
N LYS A 37 14.05 -28.50 14.10
CA LYS A 37 15.39 -28.87 14.56
C LYS A 37 16.24 -27.65 14.90
N ILE A 38 16.12 -26.58 14.12
CA ILE A 38 16.79 -25.30 14.37
C ILE A 38 16.30 -24.70 15.71
N ALA A 39 15.00 -24.71 15.93
CA ALA A 39 14.37 -24.26 17.17
C ALA A 39 14.87 -25.06 18.37
N ASP A 40 14.93 -26.39 18.27
CA ASP A 40 15.43 -27.25 19.36
C ASP A 40 16.88 -26.97 19.73
N ILE A 41 17.74 -26.77 18.72
CA ILE A 41 19.16 -26.45 18.94
C ILE A 41 19.30 -25.13 19.70
N PHE A 42 18.55 -24.11 19.28
CA PHE A 42 18.62 -22.79 19.90
C PHE A 42 18.01 -22.77 21.31
N ASN A 43 16.83 -23.37 21.48
CA ASN A 43 16.16 -23.43 22.78
C ASN A 43 17.01 -24.18 23.82
N ALA A 44 17.65 -25.28 23.43
CA ALA A 44 18.56 -26.01 24.31
C ALA A 44 19.78 -25.18 24.72
N TYR A 45 20.29 -24.32 23.83
CA TYR A 45 21.36 -23.40 24.17
C TYR A 45 20.88 -22.35 25.19
N VAL A 46 19.72 -21.74 24.97
CA VAL A 46 19.16 -20.71 25.86
C VAL A 46 18.88 -21.29 27.24
N GLU A 47 18.26 -22.48 27.33
CA GLU A 47 17.97 -23.14 28.60
C GLU A 47 19.24 -23.46 29.39
N LYS A 48 20.29 -23.94 28.71
CA LYS A 48 21.56 -24.28 29.36
C LYS A 48 22.33 -23.07 29.87
N ASN A 49 22.21 -21.92 29.19
CA ASN A 49 22.99 -20.72 29.49
C ASN A 49 22.16 -19.61 30.11
N TYR A 50 20.91 -19.88 30.52
CA TYR A 50 19.93 -18.88 30.93
C TYR A 50 20.49 -17.84 31.92
N ASP A 51 21.23 -18.29 32.94
CA ASP A 51 21.79 -17.44 33.99
C ASP A 51 23.03 -16.63 33.58
N ASN A 52 23.66 -16.96 32.44
CA ASN A 52 24.91 -16.37 31.96
C ASN A 52 24.72 -15.44 30.74
N LEU A 53 23.47 -15.26 30.29
CA LEU A 53 23.16 -14.41 29.14
C LEU A 53 22.88 -12.98 29.61
N ASP A 54 23.79 -12.06 29.31
CA ASP A 54 23.68 -10.64 29.69
C ASP A 54 22.38 -9.99 29.14
N ASP A 55 21.96 -10.36 27.90
CA ASP A 55 20.75 -9.86 27.24
C ASP A 55 19.71 -10.98 26.98
N ILE A 56 19.29 -11.67 28.05
CA ILE A 56 18.35 -12.79 28.00
C ILE A 56 17.04 -12.47 27.24
N GLY A 57 16.57 -11.22 27.27
CA GLY A 57 15.36 -10.79 26.57
C GLY A 57 15.42 -10.98 25.05
N GLU A 58 16.57 -10.72 24.43
CA GLU A 58 16.75 -10.90 23.00
C GLU A 58 16.81 -12.38 22.60
N PHE A 59 17.46 -13.20 23.43
CA PHE A 59 17.48 -14.66 23.26
C PHE A 59 16.07 -15.24 23.38
N LEU A 60 15.27 -14.82 24.35
CA LEU A 60 13.87 -15.26 24.47
C LEU A 60 13.02 -14.82 23.29
N ARG A 61 13.27 -13.63 22.72
CA ARG A 61 12.55 -13.16 21.52
C ARG A 61 12.80 -14.10 20.34
N ILE A 62 14.06 -14.45 20.08
CA ILE A 62 14.39 -15.40 19.00
C ILE A 62 13.88 -16.81 19.30
N ALA A 63 14.04 -17.28 20.55
CA ALA A 63 13.53 -18.59 20.97
C ALA A 63 12.01 -18.70 20.80
N SER A 64 11.27 -17.65 21.18
CA SER A 64 9.82 -17.58 21.02
C SER A 64 9.41 -17.61 19.54
N TYR A 65 10.12 -16.84 18.70
CA TYR A 65 9.89 -16.83 17.26
C TYR A 65 10.16 -18.20 16.61
N LEU A 66 11.29 -18.84 16.94
CA LEU A 66 11.60 -20.19 16.46
C LEU A 66 10.60 -21.23 16.97
N THR A 67 10.11 -21.09 18.20
CA THR A 67 9.07 -21.95 18.78
C THR A 67 7.74 -21.79 18.05
N LEU A 68 7.36 -20.57 17.68
CA LEU A 68 6.20 -20.30 16.83
C LEU A 68 6.35 -21.00 15.47
N LEU A 69 7.51 -20.84 14.82
CA LEU A 69 7.75 -21.49 13.53
C LEU A 69 7.75 -23.01 13.63
N LYS A 70 8.30 -23.58 14.71
CA LYS A 70 8.23 -25.02 15.00
C LYS A 70 6.77 -25.46 15.14
N SER A 71 5.94 -24.71 15.86
CA SER A 71 4.51 -25.02 15.99
C SER A 71 3.79 -25.00 14.65
N LYS A 72 4.10 -24.03 13.78
CA LYS A 72 3.53 -23.97 12.41
C LYS A 72 3.98 -25.16 11.57
N GLU A 73 5.26 -25.53 11.62
CA GLU A 73 5.83 -26.64 10.84
C GLU A 73 5.22 -28.00 11.20
N LEU A 74 4.85 -28.20 12.47
CA LEU A 74 4.28 -29.46 12.94
C LEU A 74 2.79 -29.65 12.57
N LEU A 75 2.14 -28.64 11.97
CA LEU A 75 0.75 -28.75 11.53
C LEU A 75 0.64 -29.56 10.22
N PRO A 76 -0.44 -30.34 10.02
CA PRO A 76 -0.62 -31.17 8.82
C PRO A 76 -0.61 -30.39 7.49
N SER A 77 -0.97 -29.10 7.54
CA SER A 77 -1.10 -28.22 6.37
C SER A 77 0.06 -27.22 6.22
N ALA A 78 1.17 -27.43 6.93
CA ALA A 78 2.28 -26.47 6.98
C ALA A 78 2.87 -26.15 5.58
N GLU A 79 2.93 -27.14 4.68
CA GLU A 79 3.48 -26.93 3.33
C GLU A 79 2.55 -26.10 2.42
N GLU A 80 1.25 -26.08 2.72
CA GLU A 80 0.25 -25.29 1.99
C GLU A 80 0.20 -23.83 2.49
N ASP A 81 0.73 -23.58 3.69
CA ASP A 81 0.84 -22.25 4.28
C ASP A 81 1.96 -21.44 3.60
N LYS A 82 1.54 -20.49 2.76
CA LYS A 82 2.44 -19.56 2.06
C LYS A 82 3.20 -18.64 3.01
N GLU A 83 2.59 -18.25 4.13
CA GLU A 83 3.23 -17.38 5.11
C GLU A 83 4.35 -18.13 5.82
N PHE A 84 4.07 -19.33 6.33
CA PHE A 84 5.10 -20.19 6.93
C PHE A 84 6.24 -20.48 5.96
N THR A 85 5.93 -20.82 4.70
CA THR A 85 6.95 -21.07 3.67
C THR A 85 7.85 -19.85 3.46
N ARG A 86 7.28 -18.64 3.47
CA ARG A 86 8.04 -17.39 3.36
C ARG A 86 8.92 -17.17 4.59
N GLU A 87 8.36 -17.30 5.80
CA GLU A 87 9.09 -17.13 7.07
C GLU A 87 10.28 -18.10 7.18
N ARG A 88 10.06 -19.38 6.85
CA ARG A 88 11.11 -20.42 6.78
C ARG A 88 12.22 -20.03 5.81
N ASN A 89 11.86 -19.64 4.59
CA ASN A 89 12.85 -19.26 3.58
C ASN A 89 13.64 -18.02 3.99
N THR A 90 12.99 -17.04 4.63
CA THR A 90 13.66 -15.88 5.20
C THR A 90 14.67 -16.31 6.26
N LEU A 91 14.32 -17.20 7.19
CA LEU A 91 15.25 -17.72 8.19
C LEU A 91 16.48 -18.37 7.54
N TYR A 92 16.27 -19.23 6.54
CA TYR A 92 17.38 -19.89 5.84
C TYR A 92 18.30 -18.89 5.14
N ASN A 93 17.74 -17.91 4.44
CA ASN A 93 18.54 -16.90 3.75
C ASN A 93 19.39 -16.09 4.73
N ILE A 94 18.83 -15.69 5.88
CA ILE A 94 19.60 -14.93 6.88
C ILE A 94 20.76 -15.78 7.42
N ILE A 95 20.54 -17.07 7.69
CA ILE A 95 21.60 -17.97 8.17
C ILE A 95 22.70 -18.17 7.11
N GLU A 96 22.33 -18.34 5.84
CA GLU A 96 23.28 -18.53 4.73
C GLU A 96 24.09 -17.27 4.42
N ASP A 97 23.43 -16.11 4.42
CA ASP A 97 24.07 -14.85 4.04
C ASP A 97 24.85 -14.22 5.20
N TYR A 98 24.71 -14.72 6.42
CA TYR A 98 25.40 -14.21 7.60
C TYR A 98 26.92 -14.07 7.39
N GLU A 99 27.60 -15.07 6.81
CA GLU A 99 29.06 -14.99 6.57
C GLU A 99 29.44 -13.89 5.60
N LYS A 100 28.71 -13.79 4.49
CA LYS A 100 28.97 -12.77 3.47
C LYS A 100 28.75 -11.39 4.04
N ILE A 101 27.71 -11.22 4.86
CA ILE A 101 27.40 -9.97 5.53
C ILE A 101 28.49 -9.63 6.53
N LYS A 102 28.92 -10.57 7.37
CA LYS A 102 30.00 -10.38 8.34
C LYS A 102 31.32 -10.00 7.65
N GLU A 103 31.72 -10.72 6.61
CA GLU A 103 32.93 -10.41 5.83
C GLU A 103 32.85 -9.02 5.19
N THR A 104 31.69 -8.67 4.63
CA THR A 104 31.46 -7.35 4.02
C THR A 104 31.49 -6.25 5.07
N MET A 105 30.94 -6.48 6.25
CA MET A 105 30.94 -5.55 7.38
C MET A 105 32.38 -5.29 7.86
N GLU A 106 33.19 -6.34 8.02
CA GLU A 106 34.60 -6.20 8.40
C GLU A 106 35.40 -5.43 7.35
N LYS A 107 35.18 -5.71 6.06
CA LYS A 107 35.80 -4.95 4.96
C LYS A 107 35.38 -3.49 5.00
N LEU A 108 34.09 -3.23 5.16
CA LEU A 108 33.54 -1.89 5.25
C LEU A 108 34.13 -1.14 6.44
N GLN A 109 34.21 -1.76 7.62
CA GLN A 109 34.79 -1.16 8.83
C GLN A 109 36.28 -0.86 8.63
N LYS A 110 37.04 -1.76 7.98
CA LYS A 110 38.46 -1.53 7.66
C LYS A 110 38.67 -0.38 6.68
N ASP A 111 37.74 -0.16 5.75
CA ASP A 111 37.78 0.89 4.75
C ASP A 111 37.09 2.20 5.21
N PHE A 112 36.32 2.13 6.30
CA PHE A 112 35.59 3.26 6.85
C PHE A 112 36.56 4.36 7.31
N GLY A 113 36.37 5.58 6.83
CA GLY A 113 37.25 6.71 7.14
C GLY A 113 38.63 6.68 6.46
N LYS A 114 38.99 5.60 5.73
CA LYS A 114 40.15 5.62 4.85
C LYS A 114 39.74 6.28 3.53
N ASN A 115 40.48 7.30 3.12
CA ASN A 115 40.21 8.07 1.90
C ASN A 115 40.62 7.29 0.62
N ASN A 116 40.19 6.03 0.52
CA ASN A 116 40.45 5.14 -0.60
C ASN A 116 39.47 5.36 -1.78
N PHE A 117 38.52 6.28 -1.64
CA PHE A 117 37.63 6.74 -2.70
C PHE A 117 38.34 7.71 -3.66
N LYS A 118 39.44 7.25 -4.29
CA LYS A 118 39.97 7.82 -5.54
C LYS A 118 39.84 6.86 -6.72
N LYS A 119 38.91 5.91 -6.69
CA LYS A 119 38.34 5.42 -7.94
C LYS A 119 37.25 6.40 -8.33
N THR A 120 37.64 7.41 -9.11
CA THR A 120 36.67 8.10 -9.94
C THR A 120 35.97 7.02 -10.75
N VAL A 121 34.71 6.73 -10.42
CA VAL A 121 33.88 5.95 -11.34
C VAL A 121 33.86 6.83 -12.58
N ARG A 122 34.59 6.41 -13.62
CA ARG A 122 34.58 7.10 -14.90
C ARG A 122 33.21 6.84 -15.49
N ILE A 123 32.24 7.63 -15.06
CA ILE A 123 30.95 7.73 -15.72
C ILE A 123 31.33 8.13 -17.14
N LYS A 124 31.27 7.18 -18.09
CA LYS A 124 31.23 7.56 -19.50
C LYS A 124 30.07 8.53 -19.56
N ALA A 125 30.35 9.80 -19.83
CA ALA A 125 29.29 10.76 -20.07
C ALA A 125 28.39 10.12 -21.13
N SER A 126 27.25 9.59 -20.68
CA SER A 126 26.28 9.02 -21.60
C SER A 126 25.93 10.20 -22.46
N ARG A 127 26.30 10.15 -23.74
CA ARG A 127 25.79 11.14 -24.69
C ARG A 127 24.30 10.90 -24.71
N PHE A 128 23.58 11.74 -23.98
CA PHE A 128 22.15 11.71 -23.97
C PHE A 128 21.70 11.93 -25.41
N ASP A 129 21.24 10.86 -26.03
CA ASP A 129 20.65 10.95 -27.35
C ASP A 129 19.36 11.78 -27.18
N LYS A 130 19.41 13.03 -27.65
CA LYS A 130 18.29 13.96 -27.54
C LYS A 130 17.02 13.35 -28.12
N ASN A 131 17.14 12.53 -29.17
CA ASN A 131 16.02 11.86 -29.79
C ASN A 131 15.42 10.79 -28.87
N LYS A 132 16.27 10.05 -28.16
CA LYS A 132 15.83 9.05 -27.19
C LYS A 132 15.10 9.69 -26.01
N ILE A 133 15.63 10.81 -25.49
CA ILE A 133 14.95 11.58 -24.44
C ILE A 133 13.62 12.14 -24.95
N HIS A 134 13.59 12.70 -26.16
CA HIS A 134 12.38 13.23 -26.76
C HIS A 134 11.30 12.15 -26.88
N ASN A 135 11.63 10.98 -27.42
CA ASN A 135 10.69 9.87 -27.53
C ASN A 135 10.21 9.39 -26.15
N GLN A 136 11.08 9.37 -25.15
CA GLN A 136 10.70 8.97 -23.79
C GLN A 136 9.81 10.00 -23.09
N LEU A 137 10.04 11.28 -23.33
CA LEU A 137 9.17 12.36 -22.89
C LEU A 137 7.83 12.32 -23.62
N GLU A 138 7.82 12.04 -24.92
CA GLU A 138 6.60 11.91 -25.71
C GLU A 138 5.75 10.72 -25.23
N LEU A 139 6.37 9.55 -25.00
CA LEU A 139 5.72 8.39 -24.41
C LEU A 139 5.17 8.71 -23.01
N TYR A 140 5.97 9.34 -22.14
CA TYR A 140 5.53 9.72 -20.80
C TYR A 140 4.36 10.72 -20.83
N MET A 141 4.41 11.72 -21.72
CA MET A 141 3.34 12.70 -21.86
C MET A 141 2.08 12.06 -22.41
N ASN A 142 2.19 11.15 -23.38
CA ASN A 142 1.05 10.38 -23.89
C ASN A 142 0.43 9.48 -22.82
N ASP A 143 1.25 8.78 -22.03
CA ASP A 143 0.78 7.97 -20.90
C ASP A 143 0.12 8.85 -19.84
N TYR A 144 0.71 10.00 -19.52
CA TYR A 144 0.16 10.97 -18.56
C TYR A 144 -1.17 11.56 -19.06
N LEU A 145 -1.26 11.91 -20.34
CA LEU A 145 -2.49 12.37 -20.99
C LEU A 145 -3.57 11.28 -21.00
N GLN A 146 -3.22 10.02 -21.26
CA GLN A 146 -4.16 8.91 -21.17
C GLN A 146 -4.64 8.65 -19.74
N ILE A 147 -3.76 8.78 -18.75
CA ILE A 147 -4.11 8.67 -17.33
C ILE A 147 -5.04 9.82 -16.93
N GLN A 148 -4.76 11.05 -17.38
CA GLN A 148 -5.63 12.19 -17.14
C GLN A 148 -6.98 12.08 -17.87
N GLN A 149 -7.01 11.62 -19.13
CA GLN A 149 -8.25 11.34 -19.86
C GLN A 149 -9.08 10.24 -19.18
N LYS A 150 -8.45 9.21 -18.61
CA LYS A 150 -9.16 8.21 -17.78
C LYS A 150 -9.69 8.77 -16.46
N LEU A 151 -9.12 9.88 -15.98
CA LEU A 151 -9.50 10.56 -14.73
C LEU A 151 -10.40 11.79 -14.95
N GLU A 152 -10.70 12.17 -16.19
CA GLU A 152 -11.98 12.80 -16.53
C GLU A 152 -13.09 11.78 -16.32
N ILE A 153 -13.33 11.45 -15.05
CA ILE A 153 -14.67 11.08 -14.62
C ILE A 153 -15.51 12.25 -15.08
N LEU A 154 -16.31 12.03 -16.12
CA LEU A 154 -17.48 12.84 -16.43
C LEU A 154 -18.36 12.84 -15.18
N ARG A 155 -17.99 13.64 -14.18
CA ARG A 155 -18.96 14.22 -13.28
C ARG A 155 -19.65 15.24 -14.15
N GLU A 156 -20.64 14.79 -14.90
CA GLU A 156 -21.79 15.65 -15.16
C GLU A 156 -22.27 16.08 -13.77
N SER A 157 -21.78 17.22 -13.31
CA SER A 157 -22.30 17.88 -12.14
C SER A 157 -23.65 18.45 -12.56
N PHE A 158 -24.65 17.58 -12.70
CA PHE A 158 -26.00 18.04 -12.94
C PHE A 158 -26.42 18.81 -11.67
N THR A 159 -26.42 20.14 -11.79
CA THR A 159 -26.64 21.04 -10.67
C THR A 159 -28.14 21.19 -10.39
N VAL A 160 -28.49 21.58 -9.18
CA VAL A 160 -29.90 21.81 -8.81
C VAL A 160 -30.45 23.00 -9.61
N GLU A 161 -29.61 23.97 -9.92
CA GLU A 161 -29.93 25.16 -10.71
C GLU A 161 -30.34 24.80 -12.15
N GLU A 162 -29.58 23.92 -12.81
CA GLU A 162 -29.91 23.41 -14.15
C GLU A 162 -31.23 22.63 -14.15
N ALA A 163 -31.44 21.78 -13.13
CA ALA A 163 -32.68 21.04 -12.94
C ALA A 163 -33.89 21.95 -12.72
N ILE A 164 -33.72 23.06 -12.01
CA ILE A 164 -34.77 24.06 -11.80
C ILE A 164 -35.16 24.70 -13.14
N GLU A 165 -34.19 25.12 -13.96
CA GLU A 165 -34.46 25.73 -15.27
C GLU A 165 -35.20 24.77 -16.21
N GLU A 166 -34.81 23.50 -16.25
CA GLU A 166 -35.53 22.50 -17.06
C GLU A 166 -36.97 22.26 -16.60
N LEU A 167 -37.20 22.20 -15.28
CA LEU A 167 -38.54 21.96 -14.72
C LEU A 167 -39.46 23.19 -14.82
N LYS A 168 -38.91 24.42 -14.84
CA LYS A 168 -39.70 25.66 -15.02
C LYS A 168 -40.47 25.72 -16.34
N VAL A 169 -39.92 25.10 -17.38
CA VAL A 169 -40.54 25.07 -18.73
C VAL A 169 -41.74 24.13 -18.77
N LYS A 170 -41.81 23.13 -17.88
CA LYS A 170 -42.90 22.15 -17.87
C LYS A 170 -44.12 22.67 -17.11
N ASP A 171 -45.26 22.64 -17.79
CA ASP A 171 -46.55 23.01 -17.18
C ASP A 171 -47.01 22.02 -16.12
N LYS A 172 -46.68 20.74 -16.29
CA LYS A 172 -47.02 19.67 -15.36
C LYS A 172 -45.99 18.55 -15.42
N PHE A 173 -45.66 17.96 -14.26
CA PHE A 173 -44.86 16.74 -14.19
C PHE A 173 -45.20 15.89 -12.95
N THR A 174 -44.84 14.60 -13.01
CA THR A 174 -45.04 13.61 -11.95
C THR A 174 -43.70 13.02 -11.48
N LEU A 175 -43.70 12.38 -10.31
CA LEU A 175 -42.50 11.72 -9.78
C LEU A 175 -41.94 10.63 -10.71
N LYS A 176 -42.82 9.93 -11.44
CA LYS A 176 -42.43 8.92 -12.43
C LYS A 176 -41.71 9.55 -13.61
N GLU A 177 -42.15 10.72 -14.06
CA GLU A 177 -41.50 11.46 -15.14
C GLU A 177 -40.15 12.01 -14.70
N LEU A 178 -40.02 12.50 -13.46
CA LEU A 178 -38.71 12.90 -12.91
C LEU A 178 -37.70 11.74 -12.93
N TYR A 179 -38.14 10.52 -12.60
CA TYR A 179 -37.30 9.33 -12.64
C TYR A 179 -36.89 8.90 -14.07
N ILE A 180 -37.73 9.18 -15.05
CA ILE A 180 -37.43 8.93 -16.47
C ILE A 180 -36.44 9.98 -16.99
N ILE A 181 -36.68 11.26 -16.68
CA ILE A 181 -35.81 12.38 -17.08
C ILE A 181 -34.42 12.25 -16.46
N SER A 182 -34.34 11.74 -15.22
CA SER A 182 -33.07 11.51 -14.53
C SER A 182 -32.28 10.29 -15.04
N ASN A 183 -32.63 9.74 -16.21
CA ASN A 183 -32.03 8.54 -16.79
C ASN A 183 -31.96 7.33 -15.82
N LYS A 184 -32.88 7.26 -14.85
CA LYS A 184 -32.91 6.26 -13.76
C LYS A 184 -31.67 6.26 -12.86
N GLU A 185 -30.87 7.32 -12.88
CA GLU A 185 -29.74 7.49 -11.98
C GLU A 185 -30.19 8.11 -10.66
N ARG A 186 -29.77 7.49 -9.54
CA ARG A 186 -30.18 7.89 -8.20
C ARG A 186 -29.78 9.33 -7.85
N LEU A 187 -28.57 9.75 -8.24
CA LEU A 187 -28.07 11.09 -7.92
C LEU A 187 -28.82 12.16 -8.69
N THR A 188 -28.97 11.99 -10.00
CA THR A 188 -29.72 12.89 -10.89
C THR A 188 -31.18 12.99 -10.47
N PHE A 189 -31.81 11.88 -10.06
CA PHE A 189 -33.17 11.90 -9.53
C PHE A 189 -33.29 12.74 -8.26
N ILE A 190 -32.33 12.63 -7.34
CA ILE A 190 -32.31 13.44 -6.11
C ILE A 190 -32.18 14.93 -6.45
N VAL A 191 -31.36 15.30 -7.44
CA VAL A 191 -31.21 16.68 -7.89
C VAL A 191 -32.52 17.22 -8.48
N TYR A 192 -33.17 16.48 -9.38
CA TYR A 192 -34.48 16.84 -9.94
C TYR A 192 -35.59 16.91 -8.88
N PHE A 193 -35.55 16.03 -7.89
CA PHE A 193 -36.51 16.04 -6.78
C PHE A 193 -36.29 17.24 -5.85
N LEU A 194 -35.04 17.60 -5.55
CA LEU A 194 -34.74 18.82 -4.81
C LEU A 194 -35.19 20.06 -5.59
N ALA A 195 -34.94 20.11 -6.90
CA ALA A 195 -35.40 21.18 -7.77
C ALA A 195 -36.93 21.33 -7.76
N SER A 196 -37.68 20.23 -7.83
CA SER A 196 -39.15 20.27 -7.77
C SER A 196 -39.66 20.79 -6.42
N LEU A 197 -39.02 20.41 -5.30
CA LEU A 197 -39.34 20.95 -3.98
C LEU A 197 -39.00 22.44 -3.87
N VAL A 198 -37.92 22.90 -4.49
CA VAL A 198 -37.56 24.32 -4.55
C VAL A 198 -38.59 25.12 -5.35
N LEU A 199 -39.09 24.58 -6.47
CA LEU A 199 -40.16 25.21 -7.25
C LEU A 199 -41.46 25.36 -6.45
N VAL A 200 -41.82 24.33 -5.67
CA VAL A 200 -42.98 24.38 -4.77
C VAL A 200 -42.77 25.37 -3.63
N ARG A 201 -41.57 25.38 -3.02
CA ARG A 201 -41.22 26.34 -1.97
C ARG A 201 -41.30 27.79 -2.45
N ASN A 202 -40.93 28.04 -3.71
CA ASN A 202 -40.94 29.37 -4.31
C ASN A 202 -42.31 29.76 -4.89
N GLY A 203 -43.33 28.90 -4.80
CA GLY A 203 -44.69 29.18 -5.28
C GLY A 203 -44.89 29.09 -6.80
N LEU A 204 -43.86 28.68 -7.55
CA LEU A 204 -43.89 28.54 -9.01
C LEU A 204 -44.69 27.31 -9.47
N HIS A 205 -44.71 26.26 -8.64
CA HIS A 205 -45.51 25.07 -8.85
C HIS A 205 -46.26 24.72 -7.56
N TYR A 206 -47.42 24.09 -7.67
CA TYR A 206 -48.13 23.49 -6.52
C TYR A 206 -48.32 22.00 -6.75
N VAL A 207 -48.52 21.26 -5.66
CA VAL A 207 -48.76 19.81 -5.70
C VAL A 207 -50.24 19.54 -5.49
N ASN A 208 -50.87 18.86 -6.44
CA ASN A 208 -52.27 18.45 -6.33
C ASN A 208 -52.41 17.12 -5.54
N GLU A 209 -53.63 16.74 -5.15
CA GLU A 209 -53.93 15.51 -4.38
C GLU A 209 -53.44 14.22 -5.08
N ASN A 210 -53.23 14.27 -6.40
CA ASN A 210 -52.68 13.18 -7.21
C ASN A 210 -51.14 13.15 -7.28
N TYR A 211 -50.44 13.92 -6.43
CA TYR A 211 -48.97 14.06 -6.43
C TYR A 211 -48.39 14.57 -7.75
N GLU A 212 -49.13 15.45 -8.42
CA GLU A 212 -48.73 16.09 -9.67
C GLU A 212 -48.24 17.51 -9.37
N PHE A 213 -47.08 17.86 -9.89
CA PHE A 213 -46.52 19.21 -9.81
C PHE A 213 -47.07 20.01 -10.99
N ILE A 214 -47.85 21.06 -10.72
CA ILE A 214 -48.51 21.90 -11.73
C ILE A 214 -48.00 23.32 -11.59
N LYS A 215 -47.63 23.94 -12.72
CA LYS A 215 -47.16 25.32 -12.77
C LYS A 215 -48.26 26.28 -12.36
N ASN A 216 -47.95 27.21 -11.46
CA ASN A 216 -48.88 28.22 -11.00
C ASN A 216 -49.05 29.31 -12.06
N ALA A 217 -50.30 29.69 -12.37
CA ALA A 217 -50.62 30.62 -13.45
C ALA A 217 -50.48 32.11 -13.05
N GLU A 218 -50.24 32.42 -11.78
CA GLU A 218 -50.26 33.81 -11.28
C GLU A 218 -49.01 34.64 -11.59
N GLU A 219 -47.91 34.07 -12.10
CA GLU A 219 -46.68 34.82 -12.45
C GLU A 219 -46.37 34.93 -13.96
N VAL A 220 -47.25 34.47 -14.86
CA VAL A 220 -47.08 34.78 -16.31
C VAL A 220 -47.35 36.26 -16.60
N ALA A 221 -48.00 36.98 -15.69
CA ALA A 221 -48.31 38.41 -15.82
C ALA A 221 -47.21 39.36 -15.29
N ALA A 222 -46.23 38.89 -14.50
CA ALA A 222 -45.22 39.76 -13.88
C ALA A 222 -43.94 39.95 -14.72
N SER A 223 -43.73 39.11 -15.75
CA SER A 223 -42.58 39.22 -16.67
C SER A 223 -42.93 39.82 -18.03
N ALA A 224 -44.14 40.38 -18.19
CA ALA A 224 -44.62 41.02 -19.42
C ALA A 224 -44.94 42.52 -19.22
N LYS A 225 -44.26 43.21 -18.29
CA LYS A 225 -44.31 44.66 -18.16
C LYS A 225 -42.94 45.26 -17.85
#